data_AF-A0A931SM21-F1
#
_entry.id   AF-A0A931SM21-F1
#
_cell.length_a   1.000
_cell.length_b   1.000
_cell.length_c   1.000
_cell.angle_alpha   90.00
_cell.angle_beta   90.00
_cell.angle_gamma   90.00
#
_symmetry.space_group_name_H-M   'P 1'
#
loop_
_entity.id
_entity.type
_entity.pdbx_description
1 polymer ?
#
loop_
_entity_poly.entity_id
_entity_poly.type
_entity_poly.pdbx_seq_one_letter_code
_entity_poly.pdbx_strand_id
1 'polypeptide(L)'
;MPTRNVNLTDELDRFVLKKVESGRYENASEVVRAALRTLEREEQEYEAKLAALRAAIDEGDASGVAEGDAFTRVRETLNLPTAQR
;
A
#
# COMPACT_ATOMS: atom_id res chain seq x y z
N MET A 1 27.61 12.70 -0.33
CA MET A 1 26.37 12.25 -1.01
C MET A 1 26.38 12.80 -2.44
N PRO A 2 25.97 12.04 -3.46
CA PRO A 2 25.84 12.56 -4.81
C PRO A 2 24.77 13.66 -4.86
N THR A 3 25.01 14.71 -5.63
CA THR A 3 24.09 15.83 -5.83
C THR A 3 23.32 15.63 -7.14
N ARG A 4 22.01 15.89 -7.14
CA ARG A 4 21.19 15.96 -8.36
C ARG A 4 20.43 17.28 -8.36
N ASN A 5 20.45 17.95 -9.51
CA ASN A 5 19.63 19.14 -9.73
C ASN A 5 18.27 18.70 -10.27
N VAL A 6 17.20 19.23 -9.68
CA VAL A 6 15.82 18.95 -10.05
C VAL A 6 15.07 20.26 -10.20
N ASN A 7 14.20 20.34 -11.21
CA ASN A 7 13.29 21.47 -11.36
C ASN A 7 12.00 21.15 -10.61
N LEU A 8 11.58 22.07 -9.74
CA LEU A 8 10.32 21.97 -9.02
C LEU A 8 9.27 22.84 -9.71
N THR A 9 8.01 22.41 -9.66
CA THR A 9 6.89 23.29 -9.95
C THR A 9 6.70 24.27 -8.80
N ASP A 10 6.06 25.41 -9.05
CA ASP A 10 5.77 26.43 -8.02
C ASP A 10 4.97 25.87 -6.82
N GLU A 11 4.17 24.83 -7.04
CA GLU A 11 3.45 24.14 -5.97
C GLU A 11 4.38 23.31 -5.08
N LEU A 12 5.29 22.54 -5.68
CA LEU A 12 6.25 21.72 -4.95
C LEU A 12 7.26 22.59 -4.19
N ASP A 13 7.71 23.69 -4.78
CA ASP A 13 8.59 24.64 -4.12
C ASP A 13 7.93 25.26 -2.87
N ARG A 14 6.70 25.77 -3.01
CA ARG A 14 5.92 26.28 -1.86
C ARG A 14 5.69 25.22 -0.78
N PHE A 15 5.46 23.97 -1.18
CA PHE A 15 5.35 22.87 -0.22
C PHE A 15 6.66 22.66 0.55
N VAL A 16 7.80 22.62 -0.14
CA VAL A 16 9.11 22.45 0.49
C VAL A 16 9.41 23.61 1.43
N LEU A 17 9.20 24.85 1.00
CA LEU A 17 9.37 26.05 1.81
C LEU A 17 8.55 25.98 3.09
N LYS A 18 7.23 25.68 2.99
CA LYS A 18 6.36 25.53 4.16
C LYS A 18 6.84 24.46 5.15
N LYS A 19 7.44 23.38 4.66
CA LYS A 19 7.98 22.31 5.53
C LYS A 19 9.25 22.74 6.25
N VAL A 20 10.13 23.49 5.59
CA VAL A 20 11.33 24.06 6.22
C VAL A 20 10.96 25.15 7.22
N GLU A 21 10.09 26.10 6.84
CA GLU A 21 9.61 27.17 7.73
C GLU A 21 8.91 26.66 8.98
N SER A 22 8.28 25.47 8.92
CA SER A 22 7.69 24.84 10.09
C SER A 22 8.71 24.34 11.13
N GLY A 23 10.01 24.37 10.82
CA GLY A 23 11.09 23.85 11.67
C GLY A 23 11.17 22.33 11.71
N ARG A 24 10.34 21.60 10.95
CA ARG A 24 10.38 20.13 10.88
C ARG A 24 11.60 19.59 10.12
N TYR A 25 12.16 20.39 9.22
CA TYR A 25 13.31 20.03 8.39
C TYR A 25 14.25 21.23 8.29
N GLU A 26 15.56 20.99 8.31
CA GLU A 26 16.57 22.05 8.30
C GLU A 26 16.74 22.67 6.90
N ASN A 27 16.44 21.92 5.84
CA ASN A 27 16.62 22.37 4.46
C ASN A 27 15.78 21.57 3.46
N ALA A 28 15.68 22.10 2.23
CA ALA A 28 14.96 21.49 1.13
C ALA A 28 15.43 20.05 0.82
N SER A 29 16.75 19.79 0.91
CA SER A 29 17.29 18.46 0.61
C SER A 29 16.80 17.40 1.61
N GLU A 30 16.54 17.77 2.86
CA GLU A 30 15.93 16.86 3.84
C GLU A 30 14.48 16.54 3.52
N VAL A 31 13.71 17.56 3.13
CA VAL A 31 12.30 17.37 2.71
C VAL A 31 12.25 16.41 1.52
N VAL A 32 13.09 16.62 0.51
CA VAL A 32 13.13 15.76 -0.69
C VAL A 32 13.56 14.34 -0.32
N ARG A 33 14.57 14.15 0.53
CA ARG A 33 14.97 12.82 0.98
C ARG A 33 13.86 12.11 1.76
N ALA A 34 13.15 12.82 2.63
CA ALA A 34 12.04 12.26 3.38
C ALA A 34 10.86 11.86 2.46
N ALA A 35 10.58 12.67 1.44
CA ALA A 35 9.59 12.37 0.42
C ALA A 35 9.99 11.12 -0.39
N LEU A 36 11.23 11.05 -0.88
CA LEU A 36 11.72 9.89 -1.64
C LEU A 36 11.72 8.60 -0.82
N ARG A 37 12.11 8.65 0.45
CA ARG A 37 12.01 7.49 1.36
C ARG A 37 10.56 7.05 1.56
N THR A 38 9.62 7.98 1.51
CA THR A 38 8.19 7.66 1.66
C THR A 38 7.65 7.02 0.40
N LEU A 39 7.98 7.57 -0.76
CA LEU A 39 7.68 6.96 -2.06
C LEU A 39 8.23 5.53 -2.16
N GLU A 40 9.50 5.33 -1.81
CA GLU A 40 10.13 3.99 -1.83
C GLU A 40 9.40 2.99 -0.93
N ARG A 41 8.99 3.41 0.29
CA ARG A 41 8.21 2.53 1.18
C ARG A 41 6.84 2.19 0.59
N GLU A 42 6.14 3.18 0.03
CA GLU A 42 4.83 2.98 -0.59
C GLU A 42 4.92 2.02 -1.79
N GLU A 43 5.95 2.16 -2.63
CA GLU A 43 6.23 1.25 -3.74
C GLU A 43 6.52 -0.18 -3.24
N GLN A 44 7.35 -0.33 -2.21
CA GLN A 44 7.65 -1.65 -1.62
C GLN A 44 6.40 -2.31 -1.01
N GLU A 45 5.59 -1.55 -0.29
CA GLU A 45 4.33 -2.04 0.29
C GLU A 45 3.34 -2.46 -0.80
N TYR A 46 3.25 -1.71 -1.89
CA TYR A 46 2.39 -2.04 -3.02
C TYR A 46 2.82 -3.35 -3.68
N GLU A 47 4.11 -3.51 -3.98
CA GLU A 47 4.64 -4.74 -4.58
C GLU A 47 4.44 -5.95 -3.66
N ALA A 48 4.65 -5.80 -2.35
CA ALA A 48 4.41 -6.86 -1.37
C ALA A 48 2.92 -7.28 -1.34
N LYS A 49 1.99 -6.32 -1.35
CA LYS A 49 0.55 -6.59 -1.41
C LYS A 49 0.17 -7.29 -2.71
N LEU A 50 0.72 -6.85 -3.84
CA LEU A 50 0.45 -7.45 -5.15
C LEU A 50 0.97 -8.89 -5.23
N ALA A 51 2.17 -9.15 -4.70
CA ALA A 51 2.73 -10.50 -4.62
C ALA A 51 1.88 -11.42 -3.74
N ALA A 52 1.45 -10.95 -2.56
CA ALA A 52 0.58 -11.71 -1.67
C ALA A 52 -0.79 -12.01 -2.31
N LEU A 53 -1.38 -11.05 -3.02
CA LEU A 53 -2.64 -11.25 -3.73
C LEU A 53 -2.52 -12.29 -4.83
N ARG A 54 -1.45 -12.23 -5.65
CA ARG A 54 -1.19 -13.23 -6.70
C ARG A 54 -1.04 -14.63 -6.12
N ALA A 55 -0.25 -14.77 -5.04
CA ALA A 55 -0.09 -16.05 -4.37
C ALA A 55 -1.41 -16.61 -3.82
N ALA A 56 -2.27 -15.76 -3.25
CA ALA A 56 -3.59 -16.18 -2.76
C ALA A 56 -4.54 -16.60 -3.90
N ILE A 57 -4.45 -15.96 -5.07
CA ILE A 57 -5.19 -16.38 -6.26
C ILE A 57 -4.69 -17.74 -6.74
N ASP A 58 -3.37 -17.92 -6.87
CA ASP A 58 -2.78 -19.18 -7.30
C ASP A 58 -3.14 -20.33 -6.34
N GLU A 59 -3.13 -20.08 -5.02
CA GLU A 59 -3.59 -21.03 -4.01
C GLU A 59 -5.08 -21.37 -4.18
N GLY A 60 -5.92 -20.36 -4.39
CA GLY A 60 -7.35 -20.53 -4.64
C GLY A 60 -7.63 -21.35 -5.89
N ASP A 61 -6.96 -21.06 -7.00
CA ASP A 61 -7.09 -21.79 -8.26
C ASP A 61 -6.61 -23.25 -8.12
N ALA A 62 -5.54 -23.48 -7.35
CA ALA A 62 -5.03 -24.81 -7.05
C ALA A 62 -5.91 -25.60 -6.06
N SER A 63 -6.78 -24.94 -5.30
CA SER A 63 -7.64 -25.59 -4.29
C SER A 63 -8.79 -26.41 -4.87
N GLY A 64 -9.06 -26.26 -6.16
CA GLY A 64 -10.11 -26.98 -6.87
C GLY A 64 -11.51 -26.42 -6.63
N VAL A 65 -12.51 -27.02 -7.27
CA VAL A 65 -13.90 -26.58 -7.15
C VAL A 65 -14.52 -27.15 -5.88
N ALA A 66 -15.05 -26.27 -5.03
CA ALA A 66 -15.73 -26.69 -3.82
C ALA A 66 -16.97 -27.52 -4.14
N GLU A 67 -17.09 -28.68 -3.50
CA GLU A 67 -18.29 -29.50 -3.58
C GLU A 67 -19.40 -28.96 -2.67
N GLY A 68 -20.65 -29.02 -3.16
CA GLY A 68 -21.84 -28.57 -2.42
C GLY A 68 -21.88 -27.07 -2.14
N ASP A 69 -22.68 -26.66 -1.15
CA ASP A 69 -22.77 -25.26 -0.75
C ASP A 69 -21.67 -24.89 0.25
N ALA A 70 -20.56 -24.37 -0.26
CA ALA A 70 -19.43 -23.91 0.54
C ALA A 70 -19.81 -22.82 1.56
N PHE A 71 -20.74 -21.92 1.20
CA PHE A 71 -21.13 -20.82 2.09
C PHE A 71 -22.00 -21.31 3.25
N THR A 72 -22.89 -22.27 3.01
CA THR A 72 -23.65 -22.91 4.10
C THR A 72 -22.71 -23.62 5.07
N ARG A 73 -21.73 -24.40 4.57
CA ARG A 73 -20.72 -25.07 5.43
C ARG A 73 -19.93 -24.09 6.29
N VAL A 74 -19.49 -22.97 5.71
CA VAL A 74 -18.75 -21.92 6.45
C VAL A 74 -19.64 -21.30 7.54
N ARG A 75 -20.91 -21.01 7.24
CA ARG A 75 -21.84 -20.44 8.23
C ARG A 75 -22.13 -21.40 9.38
N GLU A 76 -22.36 -22.68 9.08
CA GLU A 76 -22.55 -23.72 10.10
C GLU A 76 -21.31 -23.83 11.01
N THR A 77 -20.12 -23.86 10.42
CA THR A 77 -18.85 -23.94 11.16
C THR A 77 -18.65 -22.75 12.10
N LEU A 78 -19.11 -21.56 11.69
CA LEU A 78 -19.02 -20.33 12.47
C LEU A 78 -20.25 -20.07 13.37
N ASN A 79 -21.19 -21.01 13.46
CA ASN A 79 -22.46 -20.86 14.20
C ASN A 79 -23.28 -19.62 13.79
N LEU A 80 -23.25 -19.27 12.50
CA LEU A 80 -24.02 -18.16 11.95
C LEU A 80 -25.37 -18.65 11.42
N PRO A 81 -26.46 -17.85 11.53
CA PRO A 81 -27.76 -18.24 11.02
C PRO A 81 -27.71 -18.44 9.51
N THR A 82 -28.20 -19.58 9.02
CA THR A 82 -28.27 -19.90 7.60
C THR A 82 -29.32 -19.01 6.93
N ALA A 83 -29.00 -18.38 5.81
CA ALA A 83 -29.94 -17.53 5.09
C ALA A 83 -31.02 -18.43 4.46
N GLN A 84 -32.19 -18.48 5.08
CA GLN A 84 -33.37 -19.17 4.54
C GLN A 84 -33.88 -18.33 3.35
N ARG A 85 -33.80 -18.89 2.14
CA ARG A 85 -34.55 -18.41 0.97
C ARG A 85 -35.73 -19.34 0.74
#